data_AF-A0A972A2L5-F1
#
_entry.id   AF-A0A972A2L5-F1
#
_cell.length_a   1.000
_cell.length_b   1.000
_cell.length_c   1.000
_cell.angle_alpha   90.00
_cell.angle_beta   90.00
_cell.angle_gamma   90.00
#
_symmetry.space_group_name_H-M   'P 1'
#
loop_
_entity.id
_entity.type
_entity.pdbx_description
1 polymer ?
#
loop_
_entity_poly.entity_id
_entity_poly.type
_entity_poly.pdbx_seq_one_letter_code
_entity_poly.pdbx_strand_id
1 'polypeptide(L)'
;MHPFFIYLIQVNIALALFYLLYAIVLRGDTFLRLRRIYFLSVIIFSLFYPFFTMPFLSDIWISRPSGLEGAAATIIMGGSGRAMVSEGGVSMPMAVSWEKILSLSYITITLGVILRFIFQLLSIYGIWLKSEKQIIAGNPIYRLKDDITPFSFFNLIFIHTGKHSETELFQILLHEQTHVRQWHSIDIMLMELVCLFSWWNPFVWLMKREMAMNLEYLADSCVLREGVDSREYQYHLLRLTYHETAVQIVNNFNVSQLKQRIMMMNKTKSPPLKLAKYLLIFPLAFLLVFANSCANRDKKSGGDEAAEMTAPGSTEMPGIIPEEPDTPIVDNSEIFVVVEEQPTFPGGNAAMMRFLSDNIKYPVVAQDNGIQGRVIVNFVVEKDGRLSDFNVVRSIDPLLDAEALRVLESMPNWTPGKQRGEAVRVRFTLPVVFKIQS
;
A
#
# COMPACT_ATOMS: atom_id res chain seq x y z
N MET A 1 -4.32 -10.56 -11.65
CA MET A 1 -4.89 -9.65 -10.63
C MET A 1 -4.46 -8.21 -10.92
N HIS A 2 -5.37 -7.36 -11.38
CA HIS A 2 -5.09 -5.93 -11.63
C HIS A 2 -4.58 -5.23 -10.34
N PRO A 3 -3.58 -4.32 -10.39
CA PRO A 3 -3.03 -3.61 -9.22
C PRO A 3 -4.10 -2.98 -8.32
N PHE A 4 -5.18 -2.50 -8.94
CA PHE A 4 -6.36 -1.97 -8.25
C PHE A 4 -7.02 -2.97 -7.27
N PHE A 5 -7.19 -4.25 -7.65
CA PHE A 5 -7.81 -5.25 -6.77
C PHE A 5 -6.91 -5.63 -5.61
N ILE A 6 -5.59 -5.67 -5.85
CA ILE A 6 -4.61 -5.90 -4.79
C ILE A 6 -4.71 -4.77 -3.76
N TYR A 7 -4.72 -3.52 -4.22
CA TYR A 7 -4.93 -2.36 -3.37
C TYR A 7 -6.26 -2.45 -2.59
N LEU A 8 -7.37 -2.76 -3.26
CA LEU A 8 -8.69 -2.86 -2.62
C LEU A 8 -8.70 -3.93 -1.51
N ILE A 9 -8.09 -5.09 -1.76
CA ILE A 9 -7.96 -6.17 -0.78
C ILE A 9 -7.11 -5.72 0.40
N GLN A 10 -5.96 -5.09 0.16
CA GLN A 10 -5.08 -4.56 1.20
C GLN A 10 -5.81 -3.58 2.13
N VAL A 11 -6.48 -2.56 1.57
CA VAL A 11 -7.29 -1.59 2.33
C VAL A 11 -8.34 -2.32 3.18
N ASN A 12 -9.07 -3.28 2.61
CA ASN A 12 -10.14 -3.99 3.29
C ASN A 12 -9.66 -4.92 4.41
N ILE A 13 -8.48 -5.56 4.25
CA ILE A 13 -7.83 -6.34 5.29
C ILE A 13 -7.46 -5.43 6.47
N ALA A 14 -6.86 -4.27 6.20
CA ALA A 14 -6.52 -3.31 7.25
C ALA A 14 -7.76 -2.84 8.01
N LEU A 15 -8.82 -2.42 7.30
CA LEU A 15 -10.09 -2.01 7.92
C LEU A 15 -10.70 -3.10 8.80
N ALA A 16 -10.67 -4.36 8.34
CA ALA A 16 -11.17 -5.50 9.10
C ALA A 16 -10.36 -5.74 10.38
N LEU A 17 -9.03 -5.74 10.29
CA LEU A 17 -8.14 -5.98 11.44
C LEU A 17 -8.26 -4.87 12.49
N PHE A 18 -8.29 -3.60 12.07
CA PHE A 18 -8.51 -2.50 13.00
C PHE A 18 -9.91 -2.52 13.61
N TYR A 19 -10.94 -2.90 12.86
CA TYR A 19 -12.27 -3.08 13.46
C TYR A 19 -12.24 -4.18 14.53
N LEU A 20 -11.58 -5.30 14.28
CA LEU A 20 -11.45 -6.40 15.24
C LEU A 20 -10.71 -5.96 16.51
N LEU A 21 -9.60 -5.22 16.36
CA LEU A 21 -8.88 -4.62 17.49
C LEU A 21 -9.81 -3.74 18.34
N TYR A 22 -10.59 -2.89 17.70
CA TYR A 22 -11.58 -2.05 18.38
C TYR A 22 -12.64 -2.90 19.09
N ALA A 23 -13.21 -3.89 18.41
CA ALA A 23 -14.30 -4.71 18.92
C ALA A 23 -13.89 -5.47 20.19
N ILE A 24 -12.65 -5.96 20.23
CA ILE A 24 -12.11 -6.75 21.34
C ILE A 24 -11.65 -5.85 22.50
N VAL A 25 -10.98 -4.73 22.21
CA VAL A 25 -10.22 -3.98 23.23
C VAL A 25 -10.89 -2.66 23.65
N LEU A 26 -11.44 -1.92 22.68
CA LEU A 26 -11.81 -0.51 22.83
C LEU A 26 -13.32 -0.25 22.93
N ARG A 27 -14.16 -1.17 22.44
CA ARG A 27 -15.63 -1.04 22.36
C ARG A 27 -16.28 -0.63 23.68
N GLY A 28 -15.75 -1.14 24.80
CA GLY A 28 -16.28 -0.92 26.14
C GLY A 28 -15.80 0.37 26.84
N ASP A 29 -14.93 1.16 26.24
CA ASP A 29 -14.35 2.33 26.92
C ASP A 29 -15.28 3.56 26.81
N THR A 30 -15.22 4.44 27.81
CA THR A 30 -16.02 5.68 27.88
C THR A 30 -15.31 6.89 27.25
N PHE A 31 -14.16 6.69 26.61
CA PHE A 31 -13.41 7.76 25.94
C PHE A 31 -13.97 8.04 24.55
N LEU A 32 -15.16 8.62 24.49
CA LEU A 32 -15.93 8.79 23.24
C LEU A 32 -15.19 9.60 22.16
N ARG A 33 -14.46 10.65 22.56
CA ARG A 33 -13.67 11.47 21.63
C ARG A 33 -12.51 10.66 21.01
N LEU A 34 -11.85 9.83 21.82
CA LEU A 34 -10.75 8.98 21.32
C LEU A 34 -11.24 7.86 20.42
N ARG A 35 -12.43 7.29 20.69
CA ARG A 35 -13.08 6.35 19.77
C ARG A 35 -13.37 6.96 18.41
N ARG A 36 -13.84 8.22 18.38
CA ARG A 36 -14.02 8.97 17.13
C ARG A 36 -12.70 9.14 16.38
N ILE A 37 -11.66 9.65 17.07
CA ILE A 37 -10.32 9.85 16.48
C ILE A 37 -9.73 8.52 15.98
N TYR A 38 -9.91 7.43 16.74
CA TYR A 38 -9.49 6.09 16.35
C TYR A 38 -10.06 5.71 14.99
N PHE A 39 -11.39 5.78 14.81
CA PHE A 39 -12.01 5.42 13.54
C PHE A 39 -11.54 6.31 12.38
N LEU A 40 -11.43 7.63 12.59
CA LEU A 40 -10.91 8.54 11.57
C LEU A 40 -9.47 8.18 11.18
N SER A 41 -8.61 7.90 12.17
CA SER A 41 -7.21 7.51 11.93
C SER A 41 -7.09 6.18 11.21
N VAL A 42 -7.94 5.21 11.52
CA VAL A 42 -7.97 3.89 10.88
C VAL A 42 -8.38 4.00 9.41
N ILE A 43 -9.35 4.85 9.08
CA ILE A 43 -9.76 5.08 7.69
C ILE A 43 -8.60 5.66 6.89
N ILE A 44 -8.01 6.76 7.38
CA ILE A 44 -6.89 7.43 6.72
C ILE A 44 -5.73 6.44 6.56
N PHE A 45 -5.31 5.80 7.64
CA PHE A 45 -4.22 4.83 7.60
C PHE A 45 -4.51 3.70 6.62
N SER A 46 -5.70 3.10 6.65
CA SER A 46 -6.03 1.96 5.78
C SER A 46 -5.99 2.32 4.29
N LEU A 47 -6.32 3.57 3.93
CA LEU A 47 -6.23 4.04 2.55
C LEU A 47 -4.79 4.30 2.09
N PHE A 48 -3.93 4.78 3.00
CA PHE A 48 -2.57 5.20 2.64
C PHE A 48 -1.48 4.16 2.92
N TYR A 49 -1.68 3.22 3.85
CA TYR A 49 -0.67 2.23 4.24
C TYR A 49 -0.09 1.42 3.07
N PRO A 50 -0.84 1.04 2.01
CA PRO A 50 -0.30 0.25 0.90
C PRO A 50 0.81 0.97 0.12
N PHE A 51 0.84 2.30 0.19
CA PHE A 51 1.87 3.13 -0.46
C PHE A 51 3.16 3.23 0.34
N PHE A 52 3.14 2.87 1.63
CA PHE A 52 4.34 2.90 2.46
C PHE A 52 5.10 1.59 2.34
N THR A 53 6.38 1.70 1.95
CA THR A 53 7.35 0.61 1.96
C THR A 53 8.59 1.09 2.69
N MET A 54 9.11 0.27 3.60
CA MET A 54 10.30 0.55 4.39
C MET A 54 11.36 -0.52 4.09
N PRO A 55 12.30 -0.25 3.16
CA PRO A 55 13.33 -1.22 2.75
C PRO A 55 14.20 -1.72 3.91
N PHE A 56 14.59 -0.82 4.81
CA PHE A 56 15.39 -1.15 6.00
C PHE A 56 14.80 -2.27 6.86
N LEU A 57 13.47 -2.35 6.98
CA LEU A 57 12.82 -3.36 7.81
C LEU A 57 12.80 -4.75 7.15
N SER A 58 12.73 -4.82 5.82
CA SER A 58 12.74 -6.12 5.13
C SER A 58 14.13 -6.76 5.09
N ASP A 59 15.20 -5.95 5.15
CA ASP A 59 16.58 -6.43 5.30
C ASP A 59 16.83 -7.11 6.66
N ILE A 60 16.17 -6.65 7.72
CA ILE A 60 16.33 -7.20 9.09
C ILE A 60 15.77 -8.62 9.22
N TRP A 61 14.74 -8.98 8.45
CA TRP A 61 13.96 -10.21 8.70
C TRP A 61 14.32 -11.40 7.80
N ILE A 62 15.01 -11.20 6.66
CA ILE A 62 15.35 -12.27 5.73
C ILE A 62 16.86 -12.28 5.45
N SER A 63 17.63 -12.69 6.46
CA SER A 63 18.81 -13.53 6.20
C SER A 63 18.35 -14.98 6.08
N ARG A 64 17.53 -15.30 5.05
CA ARG A 64 17.33 -16.71 4.69
C ARG A 64 18.57 -17.14 3.90
N PRO A 65 19.36 -18.11 4.37
CA PRO A 65 20.28 -18.79 3.48
C PRO A 65 19.42 -19.45 2.40
N SER A 66 19.61 -19.02 1.15
CA SER A 66 19.05 -19.65 -0.03
C SER A 66 19.70 -21.02 -0.22
N GLY A 67 19.28 -21.99 0.58
CA GLY A 67 19.63 -23.39 0.47
C GLY A 67 18.41 -24.21 0.86
N LEU A 68 17.98 -25.13 -0.01
CA LEU A 68 16.74 -25.90 0.04
C LEU A 68 15.47 -25.21 -0.46
N GLU A 69 15.49 -24.71 -1.69
CA GLU A 69 14.41 -25.07 -2.62
C GLU A 69 15.02 -25.98 -3.68
N GLY A 70 14.53 -27.22 -3.72
CA GLY A 70 14.98 -28.24 -4.67
C GLY A 70 14.80 -27.71 -6.08
N ALA A 71 15.92 -27.51 -6.77
CA ALA A 71 15.94 -27.32 -8.21
C ALA A 71 15.34 -28.58 -8.85
N ALA A 72 14.03 -28.57 -9.09
CA ALA A 72 13.42 -29.45 -10.07
C ALA A 72 13.88 -28.97 -11.45
N ALA A 73 15.09 -29.40 -11.83
CA ALA A 73 15.58 -29.26 -13.19
C ALA A 73 14.72 -30.18 -14.08
N THR A 74 13.68 -29.62 -14.68
CA THR A 74 13.01 -30.24 -15.82
C THR A 74 14.02 -30.30 -16.97
N ILE A 75 14.49 -31.52 -17.28
CA ILE A 75 15.32 -31.78 -18.45
C ILE A 75 14.45 -31.52 -19.69
N ILE A 76 14.69 -30.41 -20.39
CA ILE A 76 14.19 -30.20 -21.74
C ILE A 76 15.13 -30.97 -22.67
N MET A 77 14.74 -32.20 -23.00
CA MET A 77 15.41 -33.00 -24.01
C MET A 77 15.14 -32.36 -25.37
N GLY A 78 16.21 -31.93 -26.05
CA GLY A 78 16.13 -31.33 -27.37
C GLY A 78 15.47 -32.26 -28.37
N GLY A 79 14.23 -31.95 -28.74
CA GLY A 79 13.55 -32.51 -29.90
C GLY A 79 13.68 -31.54 -31.07
N SER A 80 14.56 -31.86 -32.02
CA SER A 80 14.59 -31.23 -33.33
C SER A 80 13.29 -31.57 -34.07
N GLY A 81 12.36 -30.62 -34.12
CA GLY A 81 11.16 -30.70 -34.92
C GLY A 81 10.84 -29.35 -35.51
N ARG A 82 11.28 -29.12 -36.75
CA ARG A 82 10.75 -28.02 -37.58
C ARG A 82 9.27 -28.31 -37.82
N ALA A 83 8.39 -27.50 -37.24
CA ALA A 83 7.02 -27.38 -37.70
C ALA A 83 6.87 -25.98 -38.32
N MET A 84 6.76 -25.94 -39.65
CA MET A 84 6.12 -24.81 -40.32
C MET A 84 4.65 -24.83 -39.91
N VAL A 85 4.18 -23.77 -39.25
CA VAL A 85 2.75 -23.51 -39.10
C VAL A 85 2.44 -22.25 -39.91
N SER A 86 1.62 -22.50 -40.93
CA SER A 86 0.99 -21.52 -41.82
C SER A 86 0.24 -20.45 -41.02
N GLU A 87 0.52 -19.17 -41.28
CA GLU A 87 -0.33 -18.05 -40.87
C GLU A 87 -1.63 -18.07 -41.69
N GLY A 88 -2.56 -18.93 -41.27
CA GLY A 88 -3.97 -18.78 -41.58
C GLY A 88 -4.61 -17.91 -40.50
N GLY A 89 -4.85 -16.63 -40.82
CA GLY A 89 -5.61 -15.72 -39.98
C GLY A 89 -7.03 -16.24 -39.75
N VAL A 90 -7.24 -16.90 -38.62
CA VAL A 90 -8.56 -17.14 -38.05
C VAL A 90 -8.68 -16.20 -36.85
N SER A 91 -9.56 -15.21 -36.96
CA SER A 91 -10.00 -14.40 -35.83
C SER A 91 -10.63 -15.32 -34.78
N MET A 92 -9.85 -15.67 -33.76
CA MET A 92 -10.36 -16.36 -32.58
C MET A 92 -11.50 -15.54 -31.96
N PRO A 93 -12.60 -16.15 -31.51
CA PRO A 93 -13.62 -15.42 -30.75
C PRO A 93 -12.96 -14.84 -29.50
N MET A 94 -13.23 -13.56 -29.19
CA MET A 94 -12.74 -12.89 -27.97
C MET A 94 -13.14 -13.73 -26.74
N ALA A 95 -12.23 -14.57 -26.24
CA ALA A 95 -12.41 -15.24 -24.97
C ALA A 95 -12.38 -14.17 -23.88
N VAL A 96 -13.55 -13.78 -23.37
CA VAL A 96 -13.66 -12.80 -22.29
C VAL A 96 -13.01 -13.41 -21.06
N SER A 97 -11.83 -12.91 -20.70
CA SER A 97 -11.11 -13.36 -19.51
C SER A 97 -11.95 -13.13 -18.25
N TRP A 98 -11.99 -14.10 -17.33
CA TRP A 98 -12.71 -13.99 -16.05
C TRP A 98 -12.35 -12.73 -15.26
N GLU A 99 -11.11 -12.25 -15.36
CA GLU A 99 -10.68 -10.99 -14.75
C GLU A 99 -11.50 -9.78 -15.24
N LYS A 100 -11.82 -9.71 -16.54
CA LYS A 100 -12.64 -8.63 -17.11
C LYS A 100 -14.06 -8.69 -16.59
N ILE A 101 -14.63 -9.91 -16.51
CA ILE A 101 -15.99 -10.13 -15.98
C ILE A 101 -16.07 -9.67 -14.52
N LEU A 102 -15.09 -10.06 -13.69
CA LEU A 102 -15.01 -9.64 -12.29
C LEU A 102 -14.83 -8.13 -12.14
N SER A 103 -14.01 -7.51 -13.01
CA SER A 103 -13.85 -6.05 -12.97
C SER A 103 -15.12 -5.30 -13.36
N LEU A 104 -15.81 -5.77 -14.39
CA LEU A 104 -17.02 -5.15 -14.89
C LEU A 104 -18.15 -5.31 -13.88
N SER A 105 -18.29 -6.48 -13.26
CA SER A 105 -19.29 -6.71 -12.22
C SER A 105 -19.03 -5.83 -11.00
N TYR A 106 -17.78 -5.74 -10.53
CA TYR A 106 -17.40 -4.86 -9.42
C TYR A 106 -17.73 -3.39 -9.72
N ILE A 107 -17.36 -2.88 -10.90
CA ILE A 107 -17.66 -1.49 -11.30
C ILE A 107 -19.16 -1.25 -11.35
N THR A 108 -19.92 -2.19 -11.93
CA THR A 108 -21.37 -2.08 -12.09
C THR A 108 -22.08 -2.02 -10.74
N ILE A 109 -21.72 -2.91 -9.80
CA ILE A 109 -22.30 -2.91 -8.45
C ILE A 109 -21.93 -1.64 -7.71
N THR A 110 -20.65 -1.24 -7.76
CA THR A 110 -20.16 -0.01 -7.12
C THR A 110 -20.89 1.21 -7.66
N LEU A 111 -21.11 1.30 -8.97
CA LEU A 111 -21.89 2.37 -9.59
C LEU A 111 -23.34 2.40 -9.08
N GLY A 112 -24.00 1.24 -8.98
CA GLY A 112 -25.35 1.14 -8.42
C GLY A 112 -25.44 1.64 -6.96
N VAL A 113 -24.45 1.29 -6.14
CA VAL A 113 -24.36 1.75 -4.74
C VAL A 113 -24.08 3.26 -4.67
N ILE A 114 -23.22 3.79 -5.54
CA ILE A 114 -22.98 5.25 -5.66
C ILE A 114 -24.25 5.99 -6.07
N LEU A 115 -24.98 5.49 -7.07
CA LEU A 115 -26.25 6.10 -7.50
C LEU A 115 -27.27 6.12 -6.36
N ARG A 116 -27.42 5.01 -5.62
CA ARG A 116 -28.27 4.95 -4.41
C ARG A 116 -27.85 6.02 -3.39
N PHE A 117 -26.57 6.19 -3.14
CA PHE A 117 -26.05 7.20 -2.21
C PHE A 117 -26.35 8.63 -2.70
N ILE A 118 -26.18 8.91 -3.99
CA ILE A 118 -26.53 10.21 -4.59
C ILE A 118 -28.03 10.48 -4.44
N PHE A 119 -28.90 9.50 -4.71
CA PHE A 119 -30.35 9.66 -4.53
C PHE A 119 -30.73 9.97 -3.07
N GLN A 120 -30.04 9.38 -2.08
CA GLN A 120 -30.24 9.72 -0.67
C GLN A 120 -29.86 11.18 -0.37
N LEU A 121 -28.73 11.67 -0.89
CA LEU A 121 -28.33 13.07 -0.73
C LEU A 121 -29.32 14.02 -1.42
N LEU A 122 -29.78 13.68 -2.63
CA LEU A 122 -30.81 14.45 -3.35
C LEU A 122 -32.15 14.45 -2.61
N SER A 123 -32.49 13.37 -1.92
CA SER A 123 -33.70 13.31 -1.09
C SER A 123 -33.63 14.29 0.09
N ILE A 124 -32.48 14.36 0.79
CA ILE A 124 -32.26 15.34 1.86
C ILE A 124 -32.31 16.77 1.31
N TYR A 125 -31.68 17.01 0.15
CA TYR A 125 -31.75 18.30 -0.54
C TYR A 125 -33.19 18.68 -0.92
N GLY A 126 -33.99 17.71 -1.37
CA GLY A 126 -35.42 17.91 -1.65
C GLY A 126 -36.23 18.28 -0.42
N ILE A 127 -35.94 17.69 0.75
CA ILE A 127 -36.57 18.07 2.02
C ILE A 127 -36.19 19.51 2.38
N TRP A 128 -34.91 19.87 2.25
CA TRP A 128 -34.43 21.22 2.50
C TRP A 128 -35.14 22.28 1.67
N LEU A 129 -35.30 22.05 0.35
CA LEU A 129 -36.01 22.97 -0.54
C LEU A 129 -37.49 23.17 -0.19
N LYS A 130 -38.13 22.17 0.41
CA LYS A 130 -39.55 22.22 0.82
C LYS A 130 -39.74 22.77 2.24
N SER A 131 -38.67 22.91 3.00
CA SER A 131 -38.74 23.28 4.42
C SER A 131 -38.73 24.79 4.60
N GLU A 132 -39.57 25.27 5.52
CA GLU A 132 -39.62 26.70 5.86
C GLU A 132 -38.56 27.02 6.93
N LYS A 133 -37.79 28.10 6.72
CA LYS A 133 -36.76 28.56 7.65
C LYS A 133 -37.39 29.38 8.77
N GLN A 134 -37.18 28.96 10.01
CA GLN A 134 -37.59 29.64 11.23
C GLN A 134 -36.38 29.87 12.13
N ILE A 135 -36.28 31.01 12.81
CA ILE A 135 -35.18 31.28 13.76
C ILE A 135 -35.71 31.02 15.16
N ILE A 136 -35.15 30.03 15.85
CA ILE A 136 -35.48 29.72 17.25
C ILE A 136 -34.17 29.72 18.04
N ALA A 137 -34.13 30.47 19.15
CA ALA A 137 -32.94 30.64 19.98
C ALA A 137 -31.66 31.08 19.22
N GLY A 138 -31.82 31.90 18.17
CA GLY A 138 -30.71 32.43 17.36
C GLY A 138 -30.17 31.46 16.29
N ASN A 139 -30.68 30.22 16.21
CA ASN A 139 -30.28 29.23 15.23
C ASN A 139 -31.33 29.11 14.10
N PRO A 140 -30.92 28.95 12.83
CA PRO A 140 -31.84 28.67 11.73
C PRO A 140 -32.32 27.21 11.80
N ILE A 141 -33.61 27.02 12.04
CA ILE A 141 -34.30 25.72 12.11
C ILE A 141 -35.24 25.60 10.93
N TYR A 142 -35.27 24.42 10.33
CA TYR A 142 -36.15 24.09 9.20
C TYR A 142 -37.33 23.29 9.71
N ARG A 143 -38.53 23.88 9.64
CA ARG A 143 -39.74 23.27 10.19
C ARG A 143 -40.29 22.20 9.26
N LEU A 144 -40.46 20.98 9.77
CA LEU A 144 -41.08 19.88 9.03
C LEU A 144 -42.60 19.85 9.27
N LYS A 145 -43.35 19.71 8.18
CA LYS A 145 -44.81 19.53 8.21
C LYS A 145 -45.23 18.09 8.50
N ASP A 146 -44.35 17.13 8.22
CA ASP A 146 -44.59 15.69 8.36
C ASP A 146 -44.07 15.15 9.70
N ASP A 147 -44.62 14.01 10.16
CA ASP A 147 -44.24 13.25 11.38
C ASP A 147 -42.88 12.54 11.22
N ILE A 148 -41.87 13.23 10.70
CA ILE A 148 -40.51 12.69 10.58
C ILE A 148 -39.74 13.01 11.87
N THR A 149 -38.96 12.04 12.34
CA THR A 149 -38.08 12.23 13.50
C THR A 149 -37.13 13.42 13.27
N PRO A 150 -36.89 14.25 14.30
CA PRO A 150 -35.92 15.34 14.19
C PRO A 150 -34.56 14.81 13.74
N PHE A 151 -33.91 15.54 12.83
CA PHE A 151 -32.57 15.18 12.37
C PHE A 151 -31.76 16.42 12.02
N SER A 152 -30.45 16.27 12.03
CA SER A 152 -29.51 17.31 11.63
C SER A 152 -28.59 16.82 10.50
N PHE A 153 -28.30 17.72 9.58
CA PHE A 153 -27.42 17.44 8.45
C PHE A 153 -26.54 18.66 8.16
N PHE A 154 -25.23 18.51 8.32
CA PHE A 154 -24.24 19.58 8.30
C PHE A 154 -24.61 20.73 9.24
N ASN A 155 -25.01 21.88 8.69
CA ASN A 155 -25.37 23.09 9.44
C ASN A 155 -26.89 23.28 9.52
N LEU A 156 -27.67 22.28 9.11
CA LEU A 156 -29.12 22.33 9.02
C LEU A 156 -29.73 21.48 10.14
N ILE A 157 -30.71 22.04 10.83
CA ILE A 157 -31.47 21.37 11.89
C ILE A 157 -32.93 21.30 11.44
N PHE A 158 -33.47 20.09 11.38
CA PHE A 158 -34.83 19.79 10.93
C PHE A 158 -35.65 19.29 12.13
N ILE A 159 -36.69 20.05 12.53
CA ILE A 159 -37.49 19.74 13.72
C ILE A 159 -38.99 19.86 13.41
N HIS A 160 -39.76 18.92 13.96
CA HIS A 160 -41.21 19.04 14.06
C HIS A 160 -41.60 19.73 15.37
N THR A 161 -42.19 20.92 15.30
CA THR A 161 -42.52 21.73 16.49
C THR A 161 -43.91 21.46 17.08
N GLY A 162 -44.71 20.57 16.46
CA GLY A 162 -46.15 20.43 16.77
C GLY A 162 -46.53 19.51 17.93
N LYS A 163 -45.60 18.75 18.53
CA LYS A 163 -45.92 17.68 19.50
C LYS A 163 -45.08 17.65 20.79
N HIS A 164 -44.13 18.56 20.97
CA HIS A 164 -43.18 18.52 22.09
C HIS A 164 -43.42 19.65 23.10
N SER A 165 -43.32 19.32 24.38
CA SER A 165 -43.25 20.34 25.44
C SER A 165 -41.99 21.21 25.29
N GLU A 166 -41.96 22.40 25.88
CA GLU A 166 -40.80 23.31 25.76
C GLU A 166 -39.50 22.68 26.28
N THR A 167 -39.58 21.87 27.35
CA THR A 167 -38.43 21.15 27.91
C THR A 167 -37.94 20.04 26.98
N GLU A 168 -38.86 19.26 26.40
CA GLU A 168 -38.53 18.22 25.41
C GLU A 168 -37.92 18.83 24.14
N LEU A 169 -38.48 19.94 23.65
CA LEU A 169 -37.96 20.66 22.50
C LEU A 169 -36.54 21.20 22.75
N PHE A 170 -36.28 21.74 23.95
CA PHE A 170 -34.95 22.20 24.34
C PHE A 170 -33.93 21.04 24.35
N GLN A 171 -34.31 19.88 24.91
CA GLN A 171 -33.44 18.69 24.93
C GLN A 171 -33.10 18.20 23.51
N ILE A 172 -34.08 18.14 22.61
CA ILE A 172 -33.88 17.76 21.20
C ILE A 172 -32.98 18.78 20.51
N LEU A 173 -33.26 20.07 20.67
CA LEU A 173 -32.49 21.13 20.01
C LEU A 173 -31.02 21.11 20.45
N LEU A 174 -30.76 20.90 21.75
CA LEU A 174 -29.41 20.80 22.27
C LEU A 174 -28.66 19.56 21.73
N HIS A 175 -29.38 18.44 21.59
CA HIS A 175 -28.86 17.22 20.97
C HIS A 175 -28.49 17.47 19.49
N GLU A 176 -29.44 17.94 18.67
CA GLU A 176 -29.24 18.21 17.24
C GLU A 176 -28.16 19.28 17.00
N GLN A 177 -28.12 20.33 17.83
CA GLN A 177 -27.09 21.35 17.76
C GLN A 177 -25.69 20.77 18.01
N THR A 178 -25.57 19.71 18.81
CA THR A 178 -24.29 19.03 19.04
C THR A 178 -23.78 18.36 17.78
N HIS A 179 -24.66 17.72 16.99
CA HIS A 179 -24.28 17.11 15.71
C HIS A 179 -23.76 18.14 14.71
N VAL A 180 -24.43 19.29 14.64
CA VAL A 180 -23.99 20.43 13.81
C VAL A 180 -22.64 20.96 14.29
N ARG A 181 -22.53 21.32 15.58
CA ARG A 181 -21.32 21.94 16.16
C ARG A 181 -20.09 21.05 16.04
N GLN A 182 -20.26 19.73 16.17
CA GLN A 182 -19.16 18.77 16.10
C GLN A 182 -18.97 18.15 14.70
N TRP A 183 -19.74 18.61 13.69
CA TRP A 183 -19.65 18.18 12.30
C TRP A 183 -19.85 16.67 12.12
N HIS A 184 -20.77 16.08 12.89
CA HIS A 184 -21.05 14.63 12.89
C HIS A 184 -21.47 14.08 11.51
N SER A 185 -22.10 14.92 10.68
CA SER A 185 -22.47 14.52 9.31
C SER A 185 -21.25 14.19 8.45
N ILE A 186 -20.10 14.85 8.65
CA ILE A 186 -18.86 14.51 7.93
C ILE A 186 -18.37 13.11 8.31
N ASP A 187 -18.40 12.77 9.60
CA ASP A 187 -17.95 11.44 10.05
C ASP A 187 -18.79 10.32 9.42
N ILE A 188 -20.11 10.51 9.36
CA ILE A 188 -21.03 9.55 8.72
C ILE A 188 -20.82 9.50 7.21
N MET A 189 -20.63 10.66 6.55
CA MET A 189 -20.35 10.69 5.12
C MET A 189 -19.03 10.02 4.74
N LEU A 190 -17.99 10.21 5.55
CA LEU A 190 -16.71 9.52 5.36
C LEU A 190 -16.88 8.01 5.48
N MET A 191 -17.63 7.55 6.49
CA MET A 191 -17.95 6.12 6.65
C MET A 191 -18.75 5.57 5.47
N GLU A 192 -19.75 6.32 4.98
CA GLU A 192 -20.48 5.93 3.77
C GLU A 192 -19.57 5.82 2.57
N LEU A 193 -18.69 6.80 2.34
CA LEU A 193 -17.74 6.80 1.24
C LEU A 193 -16.88 5.53 1.25
N VAL A 194 -16.37 5.12 2.41
CA VAL A 194 -15.59 3.89 2.55
C VAL A 194 -16.46 2.66 2.26
N CYS A 195 -17.71 2.63 2.72
CA CYS A 195 -18.68 1.57 2.38
C CYS A 195 -18.98 1.49 0.87
N LEU A 196 -18.96 2.60 0.12
CA LEU A 196 -19.22 2.58 -1.32
C LEU A 196 -18.23 1.68 -2.06
N PHE A 197 -16.95 1.76 -1.72
CA PHE A 197 -15.89 0.95 -2.34
C PHE A 197 -15.68 -0.38 -1.61
N SER A 198 -16.09 -0.48 -0.35
CA SER A 198 -15.91 -1.67 0.49
C SER A 198 -17.24 -2.37 0.81
N TRP A 199 -18.21 -2.29 -0.10
CA TRP A 199 -19.59 -2.75 0.13
C TRP A 199 -19.68 -4.23 0.48
N TRP A 200 -18.73 -5.05 -0.01
CA TRP A 200 -18.63 -6.48 0.25
C TRP A 200 -18.01 -6.81 1.63
N ASN A 201 -17.40 -5.84 2.31
CA ASN A 201 -16.72 -6.06 3.58
C ASN A 201 -17.66 -5.76 4.77
N PRO A 202 -18.14 -6.78 5.51
CA PRO A 202 -19.07 -6.60 6.62
C PRO A 202 -18.48 -5.78 7.78
N PHE A 203 -17.15 -5.79 7.96
CA PHE A 203 -16.51 -5.06 9.06
C PHE A 203 -16.61 -3.55 8.87
N VAL A 204 -16.64 -3.05 7.63
CA VAL A 204 -16.84 -1.62 7.36
C VAL A 204 -18.26 -1.20 7.73
N TRP A 205 -19.27 -2.02 7.43
CA TRP A 205 -20.65 -1.79 7.86
C TRP A 205 -20.80 -1.78 9.38
N LEU A 206 -20.13 -2.71 10.06
CA LEU A 206 -20.11 -2.75 11.52
C LEU A 206 -19.39 -1.52 12.10
N MET A 207 -18.27 -1.11 11.50
CA MET A 207 -17.55 0.09 11.87
C MET A 207 -18.42 1.33 11.72
N LYS A 208 -19.20 1.43 10.63
CA LYS A 208 -20.13 2.54 10.39
C LYS A 208 -21.18 2.62 11.49
N ARG A 209 -21.76 1.47 11.87
CA ARG A 209 -22.71 1.39 12.99
C ARG A 209 -22.09 1.85 14.30
N GLU A 210 -20.87 1.42 14.59
CA GLU A 210 -20.17 1.78 15.84
C GLU A 210 -19.74 3.26 15.88
N MET A 211 -19.34 3.84 14.74
CA MET A 211 -19.11 5.29 14.62
C MET A 211 -20.41 6.05 14.90
N ALA A 212 -21.51 5.68 14.23
CA ALA A 212 -22.81 6.32 14.44
C ALA A 212 -23.23 6.29 15.92
N MET A 213 -23.16 5.12 16.57
CA MET A 213 -23.44 5.00 18.00
C MET A 213 -22.52 5.86 18.87
N ASN A 214 -21.25 6.01 18.51
CA ASN A 214 -20.32 6.85 19.24
C ASN A 214 -20.65 8.36 19.11
N LEU A 215 -21.16 8.79 17.96
CA LEU A 215 -21.63 10.17 17.74
C LEU A 215 -22.90 10.46 18.56
N GLU A 216 -23.83 9.50 18.64
CA GLU A 216 -24.99 9.57 19.54
C GLU A 216 -24.55 9.72 21.01
N TYR A 217 -23.58 8.91 21.47
CA TYR A 217 -23.07 9.03 22.83
C TYR A 217 -22.43 10.39 23.10
N LEU A 218 -21.75 10.98 22.11
CA LEU A 218 -21.16 12.31 22.23
C LEU A 218 -22.23 13.39 22.35
N ALA A 219 -23.31 13.28 21.57
CA ALA A 219 -24.46 14.16 21.64
C ALA A 219 -25.17 14.04 22.99
N ASP A 220 -25.49 12.82 23.43
CA ASP A 220 -26.09 12.53 24.75
C ASP A 220 -25.22 13.09 25.89
N SER A 221 -23.91 12.87 25.83
CA SER A 221 -22.97 13.38 26.86
C SER A 221 -22.83 14.90 26.87
N CYS A 222 -23.17 15.57 25.77
CA CYS A 222 -23.20 17.02 25.68
C CYS A 222 -24.45 17.56 26.38
N VAL A 223 -25.62 16.98 26.07
CA VAL A 223 -26.90 17.31 26.71
C VAL A 223 -26.81 17.19 28.24
N LEU A 224 -26.26 16.08 28.74
CA LEU A 224 -26.09 15.87 30.18
C LEU A 224 -25.08 16.84 30.83
N ARG A 225 -24.13 17.39 30.07
CA ARG A 225 -23.14 18.36 30.60
C ARG A 225 -23.71 19.76 30.75
N GLU A 226 -24.67 20.11 29.92
CA GLU A 226 -25.38 21.40 29.97
C GLU A 226 -26.44 21.43 31.09
N GLY A 227 -26.54 20.36 31.89
CA GLY A 227 -27.33 20.36 33.14
C GLY A 227 -28.72 19.73 33.04
N VAL A 228 -29.06 19.10 31.91
CA VAL A 228 -30.32 18.36 31.76
C VAL A 228 -30.31 17.13 32.68
N ASP A 229 -31.40 16.90 33.41
CA ASP A 229 -31.54 15.72 34.26
C ASP A 229 -31.48 14.44 33.43
N SER A 230 -30.62 13.51 33.86
CA SER A 230 -30.37 12.29 33.09
C SER A 230 -31.59 11.38 33.02
N ARG A 231 -32.39 11.31 34.09
CA ARG A 231 -33.56 10.42 34.15
C ARG A 231 -34.69 10.96 33.29
N GLU A 232 -34.96 12.26 33.37
CA GLU A 232 -35.92 12.94 32.52
C GLU A 232 -35.58 12.76 31.04
N TYR A 233 -34.31 12.98 30.67
CA TYR A 233 -33.84 12.82 29.30
C TYR A 233 -33.98 11.37 28.79
N GLN A 234 -33.61 10.38 29.61
CA GLN A 234 -33.75 8.96 29.25
C GLN A 234 -35.21 8.55 29.00
N TYR A 235 -36.16 9.04 29.83
CA TYR A 235 -37.59 8.78 29.61
C TYR A 235 -38.12 9.47 28.36
N HIS A 236 -37.65 10.69 28.07
CA HIS A 236 -38.02 11.38 26.85
C HIS A 236 -37.55 10.60 25.61
N LEU A 237 -36.29 10.16 25.56
CA LEU A 237 -35.78 9.32 24.47
C LEU A 237 -36.57 8.00 24.31
N LEU A 238 -36.94 7.37 25.43
CA LEU A 238 -37.77 6.17 25.42
C LEU A 238 -39.16 6.44 24.82
N ARG A 239 -39.80 7.55 25.21
CA ARG A 239 -41.11 7.96 24.70
C ARG A 239 -41.06 8.19 23.19
N LEU A 240 -40.05 8.90 22.70
CA LEU A 240 -39.85 9.14 21.25
C LEU A 240 -39.71 7.84 20.46
N THR A 241 -39.05 6.82 21.04
CA THR A 241 -38.79 5.55 20.35
C THR A 241 -39.96 4.56 20.44
N TYR A 242 -40.74 4.59 21.53
CA TYR A 242 -41.78 3.57 21.81
C TYR A 242 -43.10 3.82 21.04
N HIS A 243 -43.38 5.06 20.64
CA HIS A 243 -44.60 5.40 19.91
C HIS A 243 -44.65 4.87 18.46
N GLU A 244 -43.56 4.32 17.92
CA GLU A 244 -43.48 3.82 16.52
C GLU A 244 -43.62 2.30 16.36
N THR A 245 -43.62 1.51 17.44
CA THR A 245 -43.57 0.03 17.36
C THR A 245 -44.89 -0.65 17.73
N ALA A 246 -45.76 -0.88 16.73
CA ALA A 246 -47.04 -1.60 16.89
C ALA A 246 -47.18 -2.88 16.01
N VAL A 247 -46.09 -3.57 15.65
CA VAL A 247 -46.17 -4.87 14.93
C VAL A 247 -45.14 -5.89 15.45
N GLN A 248 -45.59 -7.11 15.76
CA GLN A 248 -44.90 -8.14 16.56
C GLN A 248 -44.05 -9.16 15.77
N ILE A 249 -43.88 -9.04 14.45
CA ILE A 249 -43.04 -9.96 13.63
C ILE A 249 -41.86 -9.21 12.99
N VAL A 250 -41.27 -8.25 13.70
CA VAL A 250 -40.06 -7.57 13.24
C VAL A 250 -39.06 -7.52 14.38
N ASN A 251 -37.86 -8.04 14.10
CA ASN A 251 -36.74 -8.07 15.02
C ASN A 251 -36.42 -6.63 15.45
N ASN A 252 -36.65 -6.31 16.72
CA ASN A 252 -36.65 -4.94 17.24
C ASN A 252 -35.22 -4.40 17.41
N PHE A 253 -34.54 -4.21 16.29
CA PHE A 253 -33.15 -3.75 16.23
C PHE A 253 -32.97 -2.34 16.80
N ASN A 254 -34.03 -1.51 16.81
CA ASN A 254 -33.98 -0.13 17.32
C ASN A 254 -33.87 -0.09 18.86
N VAL A 255 -34.53 -1.02 19.57
CA VAL A 255 -34.39 -1.14 21.03
C VAL A 255 -32.95 -1.44 21.46
N SER A 256 -32.18 -2.16 20.64
CA SER A 256 -30.77 -2.44 20.93
C SER A 256 -29.92 -1.15 20.95
N GLN A 257 -30.21 -0.19 20.07
CA GLN A 257 -29.46 1.07 19.97
C GLN A 257 -29.82 2.03 21.12
N LEU A 258 -31.11 2.22 21.39
CA LEU A 258 -31.56 3.03 22.52
C LEU A 258 -31.04 2.48 23.85
N LYS A 259 -31.12 1.16 24.05
CA LYS A 259 -30.56 0.49 25.23
C LYS A 259 -29.08 0.82 25.39
N GLN A 260 -28.31 0.81 24.31
CA GLN A 260 -26.89 1.13 24.34
C GLN A 260 -26.62 2.60 24.71
N ARG A 261 -27.42 3.54 24.21
CA ARG A 261 -27.35 4.97 24.59
C ARG A 261 -27.59 5.16 26.09
N ILE A 262 -28.69 4.61 26.60
CA ILE A 262 -29.04 4.66 28.03
C ILE A 262 -27.97 3.98 28.90
N MET A 263 -27.47 2.81 28.46
CA MET A 263 -26.40 2.10 29.17
C MET A 263 -25.11 2.94 29.25
N MET A 264 -24.75 3.66 28.19
CA MET A 264 -23.56 4.52 28.18
C MET A 264 -23.73 5.79 29.02
N MET A 265 -24.94 6.37 29.07
CA MET A 265 -25.25 7.51 29.95
C MET A 265 -25.08 7.15 31.43
N ASN A 266 -25.50 5.94 31.83
CA ASN A 266 -25.42 5.46 33.20
C ASN A 266 -24.06 4.81 33.55
N LYS A 267 -23.10 4.78 32.61
CA LYS A 267 -21.81 4.13 32.80
C LYS A 267 -20.81 5.03 33.51
N THR A 268 -20.08 4.46 34.47
CA THR A 268 -19.00 5.17 35.16
C THR A 268 -17.81 5.43 34.23
N LYS A 269 -17.13 6.56 34.42
CA LYS A 269 -15.98 6.94 33.60
C LYS A 269 -14.84 5.94 33.76
N SER A 270 -14.23 5.58 32.64
CA SER A 270 -13.08 4.68 32.58
C SER A 270 -11.83 5.35 33.18
N PRO A 271 -11.00 4.62 33.94
CA PRO A 271 -9.77 5.17 34.51
C PRO A 271 -8.76 5.52 33.40
N PRO A 272 -7.89 6.52 33.61
CA PRO A 272 -6.95 6.99 32.61
C PRO A 272 -5.95 5.91 32.17
N LEU A 273 -5.66 4.90 33.01
CA LEU A 273 -4.79 3.79 32.62
C LEU A 273 -5.32 3.01 31.40
N LYS A 274 -6.64 2.96 31.20
CA LYS A 274 -7.23 2.32 30.00
C LYS A 274 -6.91 3.08 28.71
N LEU A 275 -6.44 4.32 28.79
CA LEU A 275 -5.96 5.09 27.64
C LEU A 275 -4.80 4.39 26.91
N ALA A 276 -3.93 3.70 27.65
CA ALA A 276 -2.78 2.99 27.08
C ALA A 276 -3.19 1.94 26.03
N LYS A 277 -4.41 1.39 26.11
CA LYS A 277 -4.95 0.46 25.12
C LYS A 277 -4.97 1.03 23.70
N TYR A 278 -5.15 2.34 23.54
CA TYR A 278 -5.17 2.99 22.22
C TYR A 278 -3.80 2.96 21.53
N LEU A 279 -2.71 2.76 22.29
CA LEU A 279 -1.39 2.57 21.72
C LEU A 279 -1.26 1.27 20.94
N LEU A 280 -2.18 0.31 21.10
CA LEU A 280 -2.22 -0.94 20.33
C LEU A 280 -2.50 -0.73 18.83
N ILE A 281 -2.90 0.49 18.42
CA ILE A 281 -2.99 0.85 17.00
C ILE A 281 -1.62 0.82 16.32
N PHE A 282 -0.56 1.28 17.00
CA PHE A 282 0.79 1.39 16.45
C PHE A 282 1.45 0.04 16.12
N PRO A 283 1.46 -0.98 17.00
CA PRO A 283 2.03 -2.27 16.65
C PRO A 283 1.27 -2.95 15.51
N LEU A 284 -0.05 -2.82 15.45
CA LEU A 284 -0.83 -3.37 14.33
C LEU A 284 -0.54 -2.62 13.02
N ALA A 285 -0.45 -1.28 13.06
CA ALA A 285 -0.07 -0.47 11.92
C ALA A 285 1.35 -0.81 11.42
N PHE A 286 2.31 -0.94 12.34
CA PHE A 286 3.67 -1.35 12.04
C PHE A 286 3.71 -2.73 11.37
N LEU A 287 2.98 -3.70 11.91
CA LEU A 287 2.89 -5.05 11.34
C LEU A 287 2.33 -5.04 9.91
N LEU A 288 1.32 -4.20 9.63
CA LEU A 288 0.76 -4.07 8.28
C LEU A 288 1.75 -3.44 7.29
N VAL A 289 2.44 -2.37 7.68
CA VAL A 289 3.47 -1.72 6.84
C VAL A 289 4.67 -2.66 6.62
N PHE A 290 5.07 -3.38 7.67
CA PHE A 290 6.13 -4.38 7.61
C PHE A 290 5.79 -5.51 6.63
N ALA A 291 4.59 -6.07 6.73
CA ALA A 291 4.10 -7.10 5.82
C ALA A 291 4.03 -6.59 4.38
N ASN A 292 3.55 -5.36 4.16
CA ASN A 292 3.52 -4.73 2.83
C ASN A 292 4.93 -4.54 2.24
N SER A 293 5.90 -4.16 3.09
CA SER A 293 7.29 -3.96 2.69
C SER A 293 7.97 -5.27 2.29
N CYS A 294 7.69 -6.37 2.99
CA CYS A 294 8.19 -7.71 2.63
C CYS A 294 7.62 -8.16 1.27
N ALA A 295 6.29 -8.05 1.08
CA ALA A 295 5.63 -8.51 -0.15
C ALA A 295 6.05 -7.74 -1.42
N ASN A 296 6.45 -6.47 -1.28
CA ASN A 296 6.93 -5.68 -2.42
C ASN A 296 8.39 -5.96 -2.79
N ARG A 297 9.22 -6.48 -1.88
CA ARG A 297 10.61 -6.86 -2.18
C ARG A 297 10.68 -8.05 -3.12
N ASP A 298 9.84 -9.07 -2.91
CA ASP A 298 9.78 -10.26 -3.75
C ASP A 298 9.40 -9.93 -5.21
N LYS A 299 8.61 -8.85 -5.42
CA LYS A 299 8.27 -8.36 -6.76
C LYS A 299 9.43 -7.65 -7.46
N LYS A 300 10.23 -6.87 -6.72
CA LYS A 300 11.42 -6.20 -7.28
C LYS A 300 12.55 -7.20 -7.55
N SER A 301 12.74 -8.20 -6.67
CA SER A 301 13.77 -9.23 -6.84
C SER A 301 13.49 -10.23 -7.97
N GLY A 302 12.25 -10.32 -8.47
CA GLY A 302 11.86 -11.18 -9.59
C GLY A 302 11.62 -10.46 -10.92
N GLY A 303 11.76 -9.13 -10.97
CA GLY A 303 11.44 -8.31 -12.15
C GLY A 303 12.53 -7.29 -12.55
N ASP A 304 13.44 -6.94 -11.66
CA ASP A 304 14.34 -5.78 -11.85
C ASP A 304 15.84 -6.18 -11.98
N GLU A 305 16.16 -7.33 -12.58
CA GLU A 305 17.52 -7.55 -13.15
C GLU A 305 17.60 -7.32 -14.66
N ALA A 306 16.48 -6.98 -15.32
CA ALA A 306 16.45 -6.75 -16.77
C ALA A 306 16.15 -5.30 -17.20
N ALA A 307 15.94 -4.36 -16.28
CA ALA A 307 15.50 -3.02 -16.64
C ALA A 307 16.00 -1.91 -15.70
N GLU A 308 17.31 -1.80 -15.46
CA GLU A 308 17.88 -0.53 -15.01
C GLU A 308 19.34 -0.36 -15.47
N MET A 309 19.49 0.04 -16.73
CA MET A 309 20.66 0.80 -17.20
C MET A 309 20.17 1.84 -18.21
N THR A 310 19.18 2.63 -17.79
CA THR A 310 18.82 3.87 -18.48
C THR A 310 19.67 5.00 -17.91
N ALA A 311 20.42 5.61 -18.83
CA ALA A 311 21.32 6.73 -18.63
C ALA A 311 20.74 7.86 -17.74
N PRO A 312 21.56 8.49 -16.88
CA PRO A 312 21.17 9.74 -16.26
C PRO A 312 21.21 10.86 -17.30
N GLY A 313 20.05 11.49 -17.46
CA GLY A 313 19.86 12.67 -18.30
C GLY A 313 20.64 13.89 -17.82
N SER A 314 20.96 14.69 -18.83
CA SER A 314 21.51 16.04 -18.83
C SER A 314 20.85 16.99 -17.81
N THR A 315 21.68 17.65 -17.00
CA THR A 315 21.35 18.92 -16.35
C THR A 315 22.18 20.02 -17.02
N GLU A 316 21.49 21.03 -17.55
CA GLU A 316 22.04 22.22 -18.19
C GLU A 316 22.83 23.11 -17.21
N MET A 317 23.91 23.72 -17.69
CA MET A 317 24.42 25.03 -17.27
C MET A 317 25.26 25.63 -18.42
N PRO A 318 25.37 26.96 -18.50
CA PRO A 318 25.28 27.70 -19.76
C PRO A 318 26.60 28.01 -20.47
N GLY A 319 26.54 27.98 -21.81
CA GLY A 319 27.09 28.96 -22.76
C GLY A 319 28.58 29.34 -22.69
N ILE A 320 29.33 28.93 -23.73
CA ILE A 320 30.18 29.78 -24.58
C ILE A 320 30.33 29.09 -25.95
N ILE A 321 30.21 29.89 -27.01
CA ILE A 321 30.16 29.52 -28.45
C ILE A 321 31.61 29.41 -29.02
N PRO A 322 31.84 29.04 -30.30
CA PRO A 322 32.68 27.89 -30.69
C PRO A 322 33.97 28.30 -31.42
N GLU A 323 34.95 27.40 -31.51
CA GLU A 323 35.99 27.49 -32.54
C GLU A 323 36.48 26.09 -32.93
N GLU A 324 36.09 25.67 -34.12
CA GLU A 324 36.79 24.68 -34.96
C GLU A 324 37.71 25.46 -35.93
N PRO A 325 38.67 24.83 -36.64
CA PRO A 325 39.21 23.48 -36.52
C PRO A 325 40.76 23.46 -36.47
N ASP A 326 41.35 22.36 -36.02
CA ASP A 326 42.59 21.85 -36.62
C ASP A 326 42.83 20.40 -36.17
N THR A 327 42.84 19.48 -37.13
CA THR A 327 43.55 18.20 -37.05
C THR A 327 44.83 18.38 -37.86
N PRO A 328 46.00 17.82 -37.46
CA PRO A 328 46.11 16.41 -37.10
C PRO A 328 47.11 16.10 -35.96
N ILE A 329 46.90 14.98 -35.27
CA ILE A 329 47.85 13.87 -35.02
C ILE A 329 47.18 12.94 -34.02
N VAL A 330 47.17 11.66 -34.39
CA VAL A 330 46.59 10.50 -33.70
C VAL A 330 47.12 10.41 -32.26
N ASP A 331 46.24 10.54 -31.27
CA ASP A 331 46.44 9.97 -29.94
C ASP A 331 45.41 8.86 -29.70
N ASN A 332 45.92 7.68 -29.41
CA ASN A 332 45.25 6.38 -29.56
C ASN A 332 44.76 5.87 -28.19
N SER A 333 44.22 6.76 -27.36
CA SER A 333 44.00 6.53 -25.94
C SER A 333 42.54 6.35 -25.51
N GLU A 334 41.59 6.24 -26.45
CA GLU A 334 40.19 5.97 -26.08
C GLU A 334 39.99 4.50 -25.72
N ILE A 335 39.62 4.26 -24.46
CA ILE A 335 39.21 2.94 -23.96
C ILE A 335 37.68 2.85 -24.12
N PHE A 336 37.24 1.98 -25.02
CA PHE A 336 35.83 1.77 -25.30
C PHE A 336 35.21 0.84 -24.24
N VAL A 337 34.01 1.20 -23.78
CA VAL A 337 33.23 0.36 -22.83
C VAL A 337 32.19 -0.47 -23.58
N VAL A 338 31.76 -0.01 -24.75
CA VAL A 338 30.79 -0.68 -25.62
C VAL A 338 31.36 -0.70 -27.04
N VAL A 339 31.46 -1.89 -27.62
CA VAL A 339 31.99 -2.12 -28.97
C VAL A 339 31.08 -3.05 -29.76
N GLU A 340 31.14 -2.97 -31.09
CA GLU A 340 30.37 -3.82 -32.02
C GLU A 340 30.74 -5.31 -31.88
N GLU A 341 32.04 -5.63 -31.78
CA GLU A 341 32.53 -6.98 -31.47
C GLU A 341 33.24 -6.97 -30.10
N GLN A 342 32.69 -7.67 -29.11
CA GLN A 342 33.32 -7.77 -27.78
C GLN A 342 34.59 -8.62 -27.80
N PRO A 343 35.58 -8.32 -26.93
CA PRO A 343 36.75 -9.18 -26.76
C PRO A 343 36.35 -10.58 -26.31
N THR A 344 36.99 -11.60 -26.87
CA THR A 344 36.69 -13.01 -26.54
C THR A 344 37.94 -13.79 -26.16
N PHE A 345 37.83 -14.59 -25.11
CA PHE A 345 38.89 -15.52 -24.69
C PHE A 345 39.16 -16.56 -25.80
N PRO A 346 40.41 -17.01 -26.01
CA PRO A 346 40.72 -18.06 -26.99
C PRO A 346 39.94 -19.35 -26.72
N GLY A 347 39.07 -19.75 -27.65
CA GLY A 347 38.16 -20.90 -27.46
C GLY A 347 36.83 -20.57 -26.78
N GLY A 348 36.53 -19.28 -26.60
CA GLY A 348 35.25 -18.76 -26.10
C GLY A 348 35.05 -18.91 -24.60
N ASN A 349 33.85 -18.53 -24.14
CA ASN A 349 33.52 -18.46 -22.71
C ASN A 349 33.67 -19.82 -21.99
N ALA A 350 33.41 -20.93 -22.68
CA ALA A 350 33.55 -22.27 -22.11
C ALA A 350 35.02 -22.64 -21.84
N ALA A 351 35.96 -22.22 -22.70
CA ALA A 351 37.39 -22.41 -22.48
C ALA A 351 37.91 -21.53 -21.34
N MET A 352 37.42 -20.28 -21.26
CA MET A 352 37.73 -19.36 -20.16
C MET A 352 37.33 -19.94 -18.80
N MET A 353 36.11 -20.48 -18.68
CA MET A 353 35.64 -21.09 -17.43
C MET A 353 36.46 -22.31 -17.02
N ARG A 354 36.90 -23.15 -17.98
CA ARG A 354 37.82 -24.27 -17.70
C ARG A 354 39.18 -23.77 -17.24
N PHE A 355 39.75 -22.79 -17.92
CA PHE A 355 41.02 -22.17 -17.54
C PHE A 355 40.98 -21.62 -16.12
N LEU A 356 39.91 -20.90 -15.76
CA LEU A 356 39.72 -20.42 -14.39
C LEU A 356 39.64 -21.59 -13.40
N SER A 357 38.85 -22.63 -13.68
CA SER A 357 38.74 -23.79 -12.80
C SER A 357 40.06 -24.54 -12.59
N ASP A 358 40.89 -24.63 -13.63
CA ASP A 358 42.15 -25.39 -13.57
C ASP A 358 43.30 -24.59 -12.93
N ASN A 359 43.23 -23.26 -12.97
CA ASN A 359 44.31 -22.38 -12.51
C ASN A 359 44.03 -21.64 -11.21
N ILE A 360 42.77 -21.55 -10.76
CA ILE A 360 42.41 -20.96 -9.46
C ILE A 360 42.84 -21.91 -8.34
N LYS A 361 43.67 -21.40 -7.43
CA LYS A 361 44.09 -22.09 -6.22
C LYS A 361 43.52 -21.37 -5.01
N TYR A 362 42.64 -22.05 -4.28
CA TYR A 362 42.06 -21.48 -3.07
C TYR A 362 43.15 -21.29 -2.00
N PRO A 363 43.37 -20.07 -1.46
CA PRO A 363 44.28 -19.86 -0.36
C PRO A 363 43.81 -20.63 0.89
N VAL A 364 44.67 -21.48 1.47
CA VAL A 364 44.33 -22.35 2.61
C VAL A 364 43.75 -21.55 3.79
N VAL A 365 44.31 -20.37 4.06
CA VAL A 365 43.83 -19.47 5.14
C VAL A 365 42.39 -18.98 4.88
N ALA A 366 42.03 -18.70 3.62
CA ALA A 366 40.66 -18.30 3.28
C ALA A 366 39.69 -19.49 3.32
N GLN A 367 40.18 -20.69 3.03
CA GLN A 367 39.42 -21.94 3.11
C GLN A 367 39.12 -22.32 4.58
N ASP A 368 40.13 -22.29 5.45
CA ASP A 368 40.00 -22.58 6.88
C ASP A 368 39.03 -21.61 7.59
N ASN A 369 39.01 -20.35 7.14
CA ASN A 369 38.12 -19.32 7.65
C ASN A 369 36.72 -19.32 7.00
N GLY A 370 36.45 -20.23 6.05
CA GLY A 370 35.14 -20.35 5.41
C GLY A 370 34.73 -19.16 4.52
N ILE A 371 35.69 -18.35 4.08
CA ILE A 371 35.44 -17.10 3.33
C ILE A 371 35.09 -17.46 1.88
N GLN A 372 33.87 -17.20 1.42
CA GLN A 372 33.40 -17.49 0.05
C GLN A 372 32.78 -16.25 -0.63
N GLY A 373 32.74 -16.25 -1.97
CA GLY A 373 31.93 -15.31 -2.75
C GLY A 373 32.53 -14.93 -4.10
N ARG A 374 32.05 -13.83 -4.69
CA ARG A 374 32.44 -13.34 -6.04
C ARG A 374 33.30 -12.06 -5.98
N VAL A 375 34.55 -12.17 -6.42
CA VAL A 375 35.46 -11.03 -6.67
C VAL A 375 35.20 -10.50 -8.08
N ILE A 376 35.06 -9.18 -8.25
CA ILE A 376 34.84 -8.56 -9.56
C ILE A 376 36.07 -7.75 -9.93
N VAL A 377 36.68 -8.08 -11.06
CA VAL A 377 37.87 -7.41 -11.57
C VAL A 377 37.55 -6.79 -12.92
N ASN A 378 37.91 -5.52 -13.10
CA ASN A 378 37.95 -4.87 -14.39
C ASN A 378 39.37 -4.93 -14.96
N PHE A 379 39.50 -5.00 -16.28
CA PHE A 379 40.77 -4.90 -16.98
C PHE A 379 40.55 -4.41 -18.40
N VAL A 380 41.61 -3.97 -19.07
CA VAL A 380 41.58 -3.51 -20.45
C VAL A 380 42.16 -4.58 -21.36
N VAL A 381 41.42 -4.95 -22.39
CA VAL A 381 41.92 -5.75 -23.50
C VAL A 381 42.50 -4.81 -24.55
N GLU A 382 43.81 -4.90 -24.75
CA GLU A 382 44.55 -4.11 -25.73
C GLU A 382 44.28 -4.58 -27.17
N LYS A 383 44.68 -3.76 -28.14
CA LYS A 383 44.48 -4.04 -29.58
C LYS A 383 45.22 -5.29 -30.06
N ASP A 384 46.27 -5.70 -29.35
CA ASP A 384 47.07 -6.91 -29.61
C ASP A 384 46.57 -8.13 -28.81
N GLY A 385 45.49 -7.97 -28.05
CA GLY A 385 44.91 -9.02 -27.22
C GLY A 385 45.53 -9.16 -25.84
N ARG A 386 46.54 -8.34 -25.48
CA ARG A 386 47.11 -8.36 -24.14
C ARG A 386 46.15 -7.76 -23.13
N LEU A 387 46.22 -8.23 -21.89
CA LEU A 387 45.44 -7.69 -20.78
C LEU A 387 46.29 -6.68 -19.99
N SER A 388 45.72 -5.53 -19.67
CA SER A 388 46.36 -4.45 -18.92
C SER A 388 45.37 -3.80 -17.93
N ASP A 389 45.86 -2.96 -17.01
CA ASP A 389 45.03 -2.14 -16.11
C ASP A 389 43.99 -2.94 -15.29
N PHE A 390 44.45 -3.95 -14.54
CA PHE A 390 43.61 -4.74 -13.65
C PHE A 390 43.23 -3.96 -12.39
N ASN A 391 41.94 -3.70 -12.16
CA ASN A 391 41.46 -3.14 -10.89
C ASN A 391 40.32 -3.98 -10.30
N VAL A 392 40.42 -4.24 -8.99
CA VAL A 392 39.35 -4.93 -8.25
C VAL A 392 38.24 -3.92 -7.95
N VAL A 393 37.08 -4.11 -8.56
CA VAL A 393 35.90 -3.24 -8.39
C VAL A 393 35.08 -3.66 -7.17
N ARG A 394 35.07 -4.97 -6.88
CA ARG A 394 34.37 -5.52 -5.71
C ARG A 394 35.26 -6.57 -5.04
N SER A 395 35.74 -6.21 -3.86
CA SER A 395 36.57 -7.03 -2.98
C SER A 395 35.70 -7.84 -2.01
N ILE A 396 36.20 -9.01 -1.61
CA ILE A 396 35.62 -9.83 -0.53
C ILE A 396 36.64 -10.00 0.59
N ASP A 397 37.84 -10.44 0.22
CA ASP A 397 38.96 -10.61 1.13
C ASP A 397 40.26 -10.39 0.35
N PRO A 398 41.25 -9.68 0.90
CA PRO A 398 42.52 -9.41 0.22
C PRO A 398 43.24 -10.67 -0.30
N LEU A 399 43.07 -11.83 0.36
CA LEU A 399 43.68 -13.09 -0.06
C LEU A 399 43.04 -13.64 -1.34
N LEU A 400 41.72 -13.49 -1.48
CA LEU A 400 40.98 -13.93 -2.66
C LEU A 400 41.18 -12.95 -3.83
N ASP A 401 41.30 -11.66 -3.52
CA ASP A 401 41.59 -10.63 -4.52
C ASP A 401 42.98 -10.85 -5.15
N ALA A 402 43.98 -11.16 -4.34
CA ALA A 402 45.33 -11.46 -4.81
C ALA A 402 45.36 -12.70 -5.73
N GLU A 403 44.59 -13.74 -5.39
CA GLU A 403 44.49 -14.94 -6.23
C GLU A 403 43.73 -14.67 -7.53
N ALA A 404 42.65 -13.86 -7.49
CA ALA A 404 41.92 -13.47 -8.69
C ALA A 404 42.80 -12.69 -9.67
N LEU A 405 43.59 -11.74 -9.16
CA LEU A 405 44.55 -10.97 -9.97
C LEU A 405 45.63 -11.88 -10.58
N ARG A 406 46.23 -12.77 -9.79
CA ARG A 406 47.26 -13.73 -10.26
C ARG A 406 46.77 -14.58 -11.43
N VAL A 407 45.54 -15.09 -11.35
CA VAL A 407 44.96 -15.94 -12.40
C VAL A 407 44.66 -15.12 -13.66
N LEU A 408 44.13 -13.90 -13.51
CA LEU A 408 43.83 -13.00 -14.62
C LEU A 408 45.10 -12.56 -15.36
N GLU A 409 46.18 -12.25 -14.65
CA GLU A 409 47.48 -11.92 -15.24
C GLU A 409 48.12 -13.09 -16.00
N SER A 410 47.78 -14.33 -15.62
CA SER A 410 48.28 -15.55 -16.27
C SER A 410 47.51 -15.97 -17.53
N MET A 411 46.47 -15.21 -17.92
CA MET A 411 45.65 -15.55 -19.08
C MET A 411 46.42 -15.41 -20.40
N PRO A 412 46.13 -16.26 -21.40
CA PRO A 412 46.64 -16.07 -22.76
C PRO A 412 46.05 -14.80 -23.40
N ASN A 413 46.67 -14.31 -24.48
CA ASN A 413 46.17 -13.16 -25.22
C ASN A 413 44.75 -13.41 -25.75
N TRP A 414 43.85 -12.44 -25.56
CA TRP A 414 42.46 -12.48 -26.00
C TRP A 414 42.32 -12.07 -27.47
N THR A 415 41.19 -12.42 -28.08
CA THR A 415 40.79 -11.79 -29.34
C THR A 415 40.32 -10.37 -29.03
N PRO A 416 40.95 -9.32 -29.60
CA PRO A 416 40.61 -7.94 -29.29
C PRO A 416 39.21 -7.59 -29.77
N GLY A 417 38.56 -6.63 -29.09
CA GLY A 417 37.29 -6.10 -29.54
C GLY A 417 37.46 -5.23 -30.79
N LYS A 418 36.41 -5.15 -31.62
CA LYS A 418 36.43 -4.33 -32.83
C LYS A 418 35.30 -3.31 -32.86
N GLN A 419 35.63 -2.15 -33.40
CA GLN A 419 34.68 -1.08 -33.68
C GLN A 419 34.92 -0.62 -35.12
N ARG A 420 33.88 -0.63 -35.97
CA ARG A 420 34.01 -0.27 -37.40
C ARG A 420 35.08 -1.08 -38.15
N GLY A 421 35.28 -2.34 -37.73
CA GLY A 421 36.27 -3.25 -38.32
C GLY A 421 37.71 -3.09 -37.82
N GLU A 422 38.01 -2.08 -37.00
CA GLU A 422 39.34 -1.87 -36.42
C GLU A 422 39.42 -2.39 -34.98
N ALA A 423 40.58 -2.94 -34.59
CA ALA A 423 40.83 -3.38 -33.21
C ALA A 423 40.95 -2.16 -32.28
N VAL A 424 40.19 -2.17 -31.19
CA VAL A 424 40.13 -1.08 -30.21
C VAL A 424 40.42 -1.58 -28.79
N ARG A 425 40.84 -0.67 -27.91
CA ARG A 425 41.08 -0.97 -26.50
C ARG A 425 39.73 -1.05 -25.80
N VAL A 426 39.43 -2.16 -25.13
CA VAL A 426 38.11 -2.39 -24.53
C VAL A 426 38.22 -2.69 -23.05
N ARG A 427 37.45 -1.98 -22.22
CA ARG A 427 37.34 -2.30 -20.79
C ARG A 427 36.39 -3.48 -20.60
N PHE A 428 36.89 -4.56 -20.03
CA PHE A 428 36.15 -5.79 -19.74
C PHE A 428 36.03 -6.00 -18.23
N THR A 429 34.92 -6.58 -17.78
CA THR A 429 34.69 -6.87 -16.35
C THR A 429 34.40 -8.35 -16.17
N LEU A 430 35.27 -9.04 -15.44
CA LEU A 430 35.15 -10.48 -15.20
C LEU A 430 34.86 -10.77 -13.73
N PRO A 431 33.79 -11.54 -13.44
CA PRO A 431 33.56 -12.06 -12.11
C PRO A 431 34.25 -13.40 -11.86
N VAL A 432 35.08 -13.46 -10.81
CA VAL A 432 35.72 -14.70 -10.33
C VAL A 432 34.98 -15.18 -9.08
N VAL A 433 34.45 -16.40 -9.12
CA VAL A 433 33.65 -16.96 -8.02
C VAL A 433 34.48 -17.99 -7.24
N PHE A 434 34.66 -17.75 -5.95
CA PHE A 434 35.28 -18.67 -4.99
C PHE A 434 34.19 -19.38 -4.19
N LYS A 435 34.13 -20.70 -4.33
CA LYS A 435 33.21 -21.57 -3.59
C LYS A 435 33.99 -22.76 -3.04
N ILE A 436 33.84 -23.04 -1.74
CA ILE A 436 34.42 -24.24 -1.14
C ILE A 436 33.53 -25.40 -1.54
N GLN A 437 34.14 -26.45 -2.11
CA GLN A 437 33.43 -27.71 -2.35
C GLN A 437 33.16 -28.37 -1.00
N SER A 438 31.88 -28.54 -0.68
CA SER A 438 31.41 -29.25 0.52
C SER A 438 31.50 -30.76 0.34
#